data_AF-A0A1A2TMT0-F1
#
_entry.id   AF-A0A1A2TMT0-F1
#
_cell.length_a   1.000
_cell.length_b   1.000
_cell.length_c   1.000
_cell.angle_alpha   90.00
_cell.angle_beta   90.00
_cell.angle_gamma   90.00
#
_symmetry.space_group_name_H-M   'P 1'
#
loop_
_entity.id
_entity.type
_entity.pdbx_description
1 polymer ?
#
loop_
_entity_poly.entity_id
_entity_poly.type
_entity_poly.pdbx_seq_one_letter_code
_entity_poly.pdbx_strand_id
1 'polypeptide(L)'
;MTGILVRLGLAASLIISALSHAFLYVRGYQHIPAIGSGFLVQASLSFAIALLIVVGGPGWLRWAGAAVAGASLVAFTLSRTVGLEGFSERGWEPAPYAAITVGAELLTLALWGLGVRPRLRGVPTASVSAGV
;
A
#
# COMPACT_ATOMS: atom_id res chain seq x y z
N MET A 1 18.33 -7.09 4.57
CA MET A 1 17.50 -7.06 5.80
C MET A 1 16.77 -5.74 5.88
N THR A 2 15.45 -5.76 5.77
CA THR A 2 14.59 -4.57 5.89
C THR A 2 14.34 -4.32 7.37
N GLY A 3 14.67 -3.12 7.88
CA GLY A 3 14.62 -2.82 9.30
C GLY A 3 13.22 -2.96 9.91
N ILE A 4 13.15 -3.25 11.21
CA ILE A 4 11.88 -3.37 11.95
C ILE A 4 10.97 -2.16 11.76
N LEU A 5 11.54 -0.95 11.71
CA LEU A 5 10.83 0.29 11.46
C LEU A 5 10.07 0.30 10.14
N VAL A 6 10.66 -0.24 9.07
CA VAL A 6 10.00 -0.31 7.75
C VAL A 6 8.86 -1.34 7.76
N ARG A 7 9.00 -2.45 8.49
CA ARG A 7 7.90 -3.43 8.66
C ARG A 7 6.74 -2.81 9.42
N LEU A 8 7.02 -2.11 10.52
CA LEU A 8 6.00 -1.43 11.32
C LEU A 8 5.32 -0.31 10.53
N GLY A 9 6.09 0.47 9.77
CA GLY A 9 5.56 1.51 8.89
C GLY A 9 4.61 0.94 7.82
N LEU A 10 5.00 -0.15 7.16
CA LEU A 10 4.16 -0.84 6.17
C LEU A 10 2.87 -1.38 6.80
N ALA A 11 2.96 -1.98 7.99
CA ALA A 11 1.78 -2.47 8.68
C ALA A 11 0.85 -1.32 9.09
N ALA A 12 1.40 -0.24 9.64
CA ALA A 12 0.63 0.93 10.05
C ALA A 12 -0.08 1.59 8.84
N SER A 13 0.62 1.78 7.72
CA SER A 13 0.03 2.37 6.52
C SER A 13 -1.08 1.50 5.93
N LEU A 14 -0.90 0.17 5.89
CA LEU A 14 -1.94 -0.76 5.45
C LEU A 14 -3.16 -0.77 6.40
N ILE A 15 -2.95 -0.66 7.71
CA ILE A 15 -4.06 -0.56 8.68
C ILE A 15 -4.85 0.74 8.45
N ILE A 16 -4.17 1.88 8.28
CA ILE A 16 -4.84 3.17 8.03
C ILE A 16 -5.64 3.11 6.72
N SER A 17 -5.08 2.50 5.67
CA SER A 17 -5.79 2.27 4.40
C SER A 17 -7.02 1.38 4.59
N ALA A 18 -6.89 0.28 5.33
CA ALA A 18 -7.99 -0.65 5.60
C ALA A 18 -9.14 0.01 6.37
N LEU A 19 -8.83 0.75 7.43
CA LEU A 19 -9.84 1.46 8.22
C LEU A 19 -10.55 2.53 7.41
N SER A 20 -9.81 3.26 6.57
CA SER A 20 -10.39 4.31 5.72
C SER A 20 -11.33 3.74 4.65
N HIS A 21 -10.95 2.64 4.00
CA HIS A 21 -11.82 1.96 3.05
C HIS A 21 -13.04 1.31 3.71
N ALA A 22 -12.86 0.68 4.87
CA ALA A 22 -13.98 0.13 5.63
C ALA A 22 -14.97 1.23 6.04
N PHE A 23 -14.45 2.39 6.46
CA PHE A 23 -15.29 3.55 6.79
C PHE A 23 -16.09 4.04 5.57
N LEU A 24 -15.45 4.20 4.42
CA LEU A 24 -16.10 4.63 3.18
C LEU A 24 -17.13 3.61 2.68
N TYR A 25 -16.83 2.32 2.82
CA TYR A 25 -17.76 1.23 2.54
C TYR A 25 -19.05 1.40 3.34
N VAL A 26 -18.95 1.49 4.67
CA VAL A 26 -20.12 1.61 5.57
C VAL A 26 -20.86 2.94 5.36
N ARG A 27 -20.15 4.02 5.04
CA ARG A 27 -20.73 5.36 4.88
C ARG A 27 -21.52 5.59 3.59
N GLY A 28 -21.52 4.64 2.67
CA GLY A 28 -22.42 4.69 1.51
C GLY A 28 -21.97 3.86 0.32
N TYR A 29 -20.70 3.48 0.25
CA TYR A 29 -20.15 2.84 -0.95
C TYR A 29 -20.62 1.40 -1.04
N GLN A 30 -21.04 0.80 0.08
CA GLN A 30 -21.70 -0.51 0.12
C GLN A 30 -22.95 -0.62 -0.78
N HIS A 31 -23.60 0.49 -1.12
CA HIS A 31 -24.81 0.50 -1.97
C HIS A 31 -24.50 0.58 -3.46
N ILE A 32 -23.23 0.77 -3.85
CA ILE A 32 -22.81 0.85 -5.24
C ILE A 32 -22.26 -0.52 -5.65
N PRO A 33 -22.95 -1.27 -6.54
CA PRO A 33 -22.47 -2.57 -7.01
C PRO A 33 -21.06 -2.47 -7.61
N ALA A 34 -20.26 -3.53 -7.48
CA ALA A 34 -18.83 -3.58 -7.83
C ALA A 34 -17.90 -2.66 -7.01
N ILE A 35 -18.24 -1.38 -6.85
CA ILE A 35 -17.45 -0.40 -6.08
C ILE A 35 -17.44 -0.79 -4.59
N GLY A 36 -18.61 -1.03 -3.99
CA GLY A 36 -18.71 -1.45 -2.60
C GLY A 36 -17.92 -2.73 -2.31
N SER A 37 -18.05 -3.74 -3.17
CA SER A 37 -17.24 -4.98 -3.05
C SER A 37 -15.74 -4.71 -3.18
N GLY A 38 -15.33 -3.79 -4.07
CA GLY A 38 -13.93 -3.39 -4.21
C GLY A 38 -13.37 -2.79 -2.92
N PHE A 39 -14.11 -1.88 -2.28
CA PHE A 39 -13.72 -1.28 -1.00
C PHE A 39 -13.61 -2.33 0.12
N LEU A 40 -14.57 -3.27 0.20
CA LEU A 40 -14.53 -4.32 1.21
C LEU A 40 -13.36 -5.29 1.00
N VAL A 41 -13.10 -5.70 -0.24
CA VAL A 41 -11.96 -6.56 -0.59
C VAL A 41 -10.65 -5.86 -0.29
N GLN A 42 -10.50 -4.59 -0.69
CA GLN A 42 -9.31 -3.79 -0.40
C GLN A 42 -9.07 -3.70 1.11
N ALA A 43 -10.10 -3.35 1.88
CA ALA A 43 -10.01 -3.21 3.33
C ALA A 43 -9.58 -4.53 4.00
N SER A 44 -10.20 -5.63 3.58
CA SER A 44 -9.92 -6.96 4.12
C SER A 44 -8.50 -7.42 3.81
N LEU A 45 -8.04 -7.24 2.57
CA LEU A 45 -6.69 -7.61 2.15
C LEU A 45 -5.64 -6.76 2.87
N SER A 46 -5.82 -5.45 2.92
CA SER A 46 -4.89 -4.55 3.60
C SER A 46 -4.76 -4.88 5.08
N PHE A 47 -5.87 -5.13 5.77
CA PHE A 47 -5.87 -5.53 7.17
C PHE A 47 -5.18 -6.88 7.39
N ALA A 48 -5.54 -7.91 6.61
CA ALA A 48 -4.95 -9.24 6.72
C ALA A 48 -3.43 -9.22 6.47
N ILE A 49 -2.99 -8.54 5.41
CA ILE A 49 -1.57 -8.39 5.08
C ILE A 49 -0.83 -7.66 6.20
N ALA A 50 -1.41 -6.59 6.76
CA ALA A 50 -0.79 -5.87 7.87
C ALA A 50 -0.57 -6.76 9.09
N LEU A 51 -1.59 -7.52 9.51
CA LEU A 51 -1.47 -8.47 10.62
C LEU A 51 -0.38 -9.50 10.35
N LEU A 52 -0.37 -10.09 9.14
CA LEU A 52 0.64 -11.07 8.76
C LEU A 52 2.06 -10.48 8.76
N ILE A 53 2.23 -9.21 8.36
CA ILE A 53 3.53 -8.53 8.44
C ILE A 53 3.98 -8.34 9.90
N VAL A 54 3.06 -7.98 10.80
CA VAL A 54 3.33 -7.77 12.24
C VAL A 54 3.76 -9.06 12.93
N VAL A 55 3.06 -10.17 12.69
CA VAL A 55 3.38 -11.47 13.33
C VAL A 55 4.61 -12.15 12.73
N GLY A 56 5.31 -11.49 11.80
CA GLY A 56 6.58 -11.97 11.28
C GLY A 56 6.50 -12.71 9.95
N GLY A 57 5.37 -12.61 9.24
CA GLY A 57 5.12 -13.30 7.97
C GLY A 57 6.17 -13.04 6.86
N PRO A 58 6.12 -13.84 5.79
CA PRO A 58 7.15 -13.91 4.76
C PRO A 58 7.31 -12.59 3.98
N GLY A 59 8.51 -12.38 3.43
CA GLY A 59 8.89 -11.13 2.76
C GLY A 59 8.01 -10.77 1.54
N TRP A 60 7.38 -11.74 0.89
CA TRP A 60 6.49 -11.52 -0.26
C TRP A 60 5.21 -10.75 0.14
N LEU A 61 4.80 -10.78 1.42
CA LEU A 61 3.65 -10.00 1.89
C LEU A 61 3.81 -8.49 1.66
N ARG A 62 5.05 -8.00 1.59
CA ARG A 62 5.32 -6.59 1.28
C ARG A 62 5.00 -6.26 -0.17
N TRP A 63 5.26 -7.19 -1.09
CA TRP A 63 4.86 -7.06 -2.49
C TRP A 63 3.35 -7.15 -2.62
N ALA A 64 2.69 -8.04 -1.87
CA ALA A 64 1.24 -8.10 -1.83
C ALA A 64 0.63 -6.77 -1.33
N GLY A 65 1.15 -6.22 -0.24
CA GLY A 65 0.70 -4.91 0.28
C GLY A 65 0.92 -3.77 -0.73
N ALA A 66 2.06 -3.77 -1.42
CA ALA A 66 2.33 -2.81 -2.50
C ALA A 66 1.38 -2.97 -3.69
N ALA A 67 1.06 -4.20 -4.08
CA ALA A 67 0.11 -4.48 -5.15
C ALA A 67 -1.31 -4.00 -4.79
N VAL A 68 -1.77 -4.24 -3.55
CA VAL A 68 -3.07 -3.76 -3.07
C VAL A 68 -3.12 -2.22 -3.05
N ALA A 69 -2.09 -1.56 -2.52
CA ALA A 69 -2.00 -0.10 -2.54
C ALA A 69 -1.96 0.48 -3.96
N GLY A 70 -1.18 -0.14 -4.87
CA GLY A 70 -1.10 0.28 -6.26
C GLY A 70 -2.42 0.13 -7.01
N ALA A 71 -3.11 -1.01 -6.83
CA ALA A 71 -4.41 -1.24 -7.46
C ALA A 71 -5.46 -0.21 -7.00
N SER A 72 -5.43 0.14 -5.72
CA SER A 72 -6.33 1.16 -5.17
C SER A 72 -6.05 2.55 -5.74
N LEU A 73 -4.79 2.97 -5.85
CA LEU A 73 -4.42 4.25 -6.49
C LEU A 73 -4.82 4.30 -7.97
N VAL A 74 -4.73 3.17 -8.68
CA VAL A 74 -5.21 3.07 -10.06
C VAL A 74 -6.73 3.24 -10.10
N ALA A 75 -7.48 2.55 -9.23
CA ALA A 75 -8.93 2.69 -9.15
C ALA A 75 -9.36 4.12 -8.76
N PHE A 76 -8.65 4.76 -7.83
CA PHE A 76 -8.81 6.16 -7.49
C PHE A 76 -8.58 7.03 -8.73
N THR A 77 -7.47 6.86 -9.45
CA THR A 77 -7.18 7.65 -10.65
C THR A 77 -8.24 7.48 -11.73
N LEU A 78 -8.69 6.24 -11.98
CA LEU A 78 -9.73 5.94 -12.96
C LEU A 78 -11.06 6.62 -12.61
N SER A 79 -11.51 6.53 -11.36
CA SER A 79 -12.76 7.19 -10.91
C SER A 79 -12.73 8.73 -11.01
N ARG A 80 -11.55 9.36 -11.03
CA ARG A 80 -11.39 10.82 -11.23
C ARG A 80 -11.23 11.23 -12.69
N THR A 81 -10.94 10.30 -13.60
CA THR A 81 -10.61 10.60 -15.00
C THR A 81 -11.68 10.11 -15.95
N VAL A 82 -11.88 8.80 -16.01
CA VAL A 82 -12.81 8.13 -16.94
C VAL A 82 -14.05 7.58 -16.24
N GLY A 83 -14.04 7.57 -14.89
CA GLY A 83 -15.04 6.89 -14.07
C GLY A 83 -14.79 5.38 -13.99
N LEU A 84 -15.52 4.72 -13.09
CA LEU A 84 -15.56 3.27 -12.95
C LEU A 84 -17.03 2.85 -12.91
N GLU A 85 -17.52 2.11 -13.90
CA GLU A 85 -18.92 1.61 -13.90
C GLU A 85 -19.97 2.72 -13.69
N GLY A 86 -19.75 3.92 -14.25
CA GLY A 86 -20.62 5.09 -14.06
C GLY A 86 -20.42 5.85 -12.74
N PHE A 87 -19.53 5.38 -11.87
CA PHE A 87 -19.08 6.09 -10.67
C PHE A 87 -17.93 7.04 -11.01
N SER A 88 -18.12 8.34 -10.74
CA SER A 88 -17.07 9.35 -10.85
C SER A 88 -17.06 10.26 -9.64
N GLU A 89 -15.88 10.49 -9.09
CA GLU A 89 -15.66 11.38 -7.95
C GLU A 89 -14.82 12.57 -8.39
N ARG A 90 -15.09 13.75 -7.83
CA ARG A 90 -14.34 14.96 -8.16
C ARG A 90 -13.54 15.47 -6.97
N GLY A 91 -12.31 15.87 -7.26
CA GLY A 91 -11.41 16.43 -6.26
C GLY A 91 -11.14 15.44 -5.12
N TRP A 92 -11.29 15.92 -3.89
CA TRP A 92 -11.00 15.17 -2.67
C TRP A 92 -12.26 14.72 -1.93
N GLU A 93 -13.45 14.86 -2.52
CA GLU A 93 -14.66 14.24 -2.01
C GLU A 93 -14.54 12.71 -2.13
N PRO A 94 -14.89 11.95 -1.07
CA PRO A 94 -15.30 12.39 0.27
C PRO A 94 -14.11 12.78 1.14
N ALA A 95 -14.05 14.07 1.52
CA ALA A 95 -13.00 14.60 2.37
C ALA A 95 -13.31 14.29 3.85
N PRO A 96 -12.29 14.03 4.70
CA PRO A 96 -10.86 13.94 4.41
C PRO A 96 -10.37 12.54 4.00
N TYR A 97 -11.26 11.55 3.98
CA TYR A 97 -10.90 10.14 3.89
C TYR A 97 -10.23 9.77 2.55
N ALA A 98 -10.64 10.39 1.45
CA ALA A 98 -9.96 10.22 0.16
C ALA A 98 -8.45 10.57 0.24
N ALA A 99 -8.12 11.69 0.88
CA ALA A 99 -6.73 12.12 1.05
C ALA A 99 -5.95 11.21 2.02
N ILE A 100 -6.59 10.78 3.12
CA ILE A 100 -5.98 9.86 4.09
C ILE A 100 -5.65 8.52 3.43
N THR A 101 -6.60 7.97 2.66
CA THR A 101 -6.42 6.73 1.92
C THR A 101 -5.26 6.82 0.94
N VAL A 102 -5.26 7.83 0.06
CA VAL A 102 -4.20 8.04 -0.93
C VAL A 102 -2.84 8.23 -0.24
N GLY A 103 -2.80 9.02 0.85
CA GLY A 103 -1.58 9.22 1.63
C GLY A 103 -1.04 7.91 2.22
N ALA A 104 -1.91 7.07 2.77
CA ALA A 104 -1.54 5.76 3.31
C ALA A 104 -1.02 4.80 2.22
N GLU A 105 -1.61 4.83 1.03
CA GLU A 105 -1.19 4.00 -0.10
C GLU A 105 0.15 4.45 -0.66
N LEU A 106 0.35 5.75 -0.85
CA LEU A 106 1.62 6.32 -1.27
C LEU A 106 2.73 6.02 -0.26
N LEU A 107 2.44 6.12 1.04
CA LEU A 107 3.39 5.75 2.09
C LEU A 107 3.74 4.25 2.02
N THR A 108 2.76 3.39 1.76
CA THR A 108 2.98 1.94 1.58
C THR A 108 3.94 1.69 0.42
N LEU A 109 3.70 2.30 -0.74
CA LEU A 109 4.57 2.18 -1.91
C LEU A 109 5.97 2.75 -1.67
N ALA A 110 6.09 3.88 -0.98
CA ALA A 110 7.36 4.49 -0.65
C ALA A 110 8.20 3.59 0.27
N LEU A 111 7.60 3.08 1.35
CA LEU A 111 8.26 2.17 2.30
C LEU A 111 8.65 0.84 1.66
N TRP A 112 7.77 0.30 0.80
CA TRP A 112 8.07 -0.88 0.01
C TRP A 112 9.26 -0.65 -0.92
N GLY A 113 9.27 0.46 -1.67
CA GLY A 113 10.38 0.83 -2.55
C GLY A 113 11.71 1.01 -1.81
N LEU A 114 11.69 1.66 -0.65
CA LEU A 114 12.88 1.79 0.22
C LEU A 114 13.38 0.43 0.73
N GLY A 115 12.46 -0.51 0.98
CA GLY A 115 12.77 -1.85 1.49
C GLY A 115 13.28 -2.84 0.44
N VAL A 116 13.01 -2.60 -0.84
CA VAL A 116 13.41 -3.45 -1.98
C VAL A 116 14.69 -2.97 -2.67
N ARG A 117 15.08 -1.69 -2.51
CA ARG A 117 16.33 -1.15 -3.08
C ARG A 117 17.54 -2.05 -2.70
N PRO A 118 18.23 -2.67 -3.67
CA PRO A 118 19.49 -3.35 -3.40
C PRO A 118 20.44 -2.32 -2.81
N ARG A 119 21.03 -2.61 -1.64
CA ARG A 119 22.21 -1.86 -1.21
C ARG A 119 23.31 -2.23 -2.20
N LEU A 120 23.58 -1.34 -3.17
CA LEU A 120 24.85 -1.30 -3.87
C LEU A 120 25.95 -0.97 -2.84
N ARG A 121 26.27 -1.92 -1.96
CA ARG A 121 27.42 -1.83 -1.06
C ARG A 121 28.55 -2.59 -1.72
N GLY A 122 29.61 -1.84 -2.00
CA GLY A 122 30.67 -2.15 -2.94
C GLY A 122 31.23 -3.55 -2.81
N VAL A 123 31.51 -4.14 -3.96
CA VAL A 123 32.51 -5.20 -4.09
C VAL A 123 33.79 -4.65 -3.43
N PRO A 124 34.30 -5.26 -2.35
CA PRO A 124 35.62 -4.93 -1.87
C PRO A 124 36.58 -5.33 -2.98
N THR A 125 37.16 -4.35 -3.67
CA THR A 125 38.35 -4.59 -4.49
C THR A 125 39.43 -5.05 -3.51
N ALA A 126 39.62 -6.36 -3.42
CA ALA A 126 40.75 -6.93 -2.72
C ALA A 126 42.01 -6.34 -3.36
N SER A 127 42.69 -5.45 -2.64
CA SER A 127 44.04 -5.03 -3.00
C SER A 127 44.93 -6.25 -2.85
N VAL A 128 45.23 -6.91 -3.97
CA VAL A 128 46.33 -7.89 -4.06
C VAL A 128 47.62 -7.10 -3.84
N SER A 129 48.05 -7.05 -2.59
CA SER A 129 49.44 -6.79 -2.23
C SER A 129 50.23 -8.03 -2.59
N ALA A 130 50.69 -8.13 -3.84
CA ALA A 130 51.76 -9.04 -4.20
C ALA A 130 53.06 -8.47 -3.62
N GLY A 131 53.38 -8.89 -2.40
CA GLY A 131 54.67 -8.69 -1.77
C GLY A 131 55.40 -10.02 -1.66
N VAL A 132 56.65 -10.00 -2.10
CA VAL A 132 57.73 -11.00 -2.00
C VAL A 132 57.74 -12.08 -3.08
#